data_AF-A0A4Y2FT58-F1
#
_entry.id   AF-A0A4Y2FT58-F1
#
_cell.length_a   1.000
_cell.length_b   1.000
_cell.length_c   1.000
_cell.angle_alpha   90.00
_cell.angle_beta   90.00
_cell.angle_gamma   90.00
#
_symmetry.space_group_name_H-M   'P 1'
#
loop_
_entity.id
_entity.type
_entity.pdbx_description
1 polymer ?
#
loop_
_entity_poly.entity_id
_entity_poly.type
_entity_poly.pdbx_seq_one_letter_code
_entity_poly.pdbx_strand_id
1 'polypeptide(L)'
;MEVDKAWPWNILWTDKALFHLQGSVKTQNCRIWARENSIQMQPLPLHSQKVTVLCGFRAAFIVGPFFLEEIGPSGPVTCAVNGTRYESFAKPAHSSTATVQMCG
;
A
#
# COMPACT_ATOMS: atom_id res chain seq x y z
N MET A 1 38.33 11.48 1.87
CA MET A 1 37.43 10.35 1.62
C MET A 1 36.65 10.68 0.36
N GLU A 2 36.84 9.92 -0.71
CA GLU A 2 36.11 10.12 -1.96
C GLU A 2 34.70 9.53 -1.80
N VAL A 3 33.66 10.33 -2.05
CA VAL A 3 32.28 9.86 -2.00
C VAL A 3 31.97 9.16 -3.32
N ASP A 4 31.65 7.88 -3.27
CA ASP A 4 31.21 7.12 -4.44
C ASP A 4 29.99 7.80 -5.07
N LYS A 5 30.13 8.36 -6.28
CA LYS A 5 29.04 9.06 -6.98
C LYS A 5 27.88 8.15 -7.37
N ALA A 6 28.04 6.82 -7.30
CA ALA A 6 26.98 5.87 -7.60
C ALA A 6 26.00 5.65 -6.43
N TRP A 7 26.27 6.20 -5.24
CA TRP A 7 25.47 5.99 -4.04
C TRP A 7 23.94 6.22 -4.21
N PRO A 8 23.45 7.18 -5.00
CA PRO A 8 22.01 7.41 -5.15
C PRO A 8 21.27 6.23 -5.83
N TRP A 9 21.97 5.51 -6.71
CA TRP A 9 21.42 4.37 -7.45
C TRP A 9 21.24 3.13 -6.57
N ASN A 10 21.92 3.11 -5.42
CA ASN A 10 21.93 1.99 -4.48
C ASN A 10 20.94 2.16 -3.31
N ILE A 11 20.22 3.28 -3.25
CA ILE A 11 19.20 3.54 -2.23
C ILE A 11 17.97 2.67 -2.48
N LEU A 12 17.54 1.94 -1.46
CA LEU A 12 16.23 1.28 -1.42
C LEU A 12 15.25 2.19 -0.68
N TRP A 13 14.24 2.67 -1.40
CA TRP A 13 13.12 3.42 -0.85
C TRP A 13 12.01 2.43 -0.50
N THR A 14 11.32 2.66 0.61
CA THR A 14 10.24 1.80 1.08
C THR A 14 9.18 2.64 1.75
N ASP A 15 7.90 2.35 1.49
CA ASP A 15 6.80 3.04 2.18
C ASP A 15 5.57 2.14 2.33
N LYS A 16 4.72 2.52 3.29
CA LYS A 16 3.45 1.89 3.59
C LYS A 16 2.30 2.78 3.12
N ALA A 17 1.40 2.21 2.32
CA ALA A 17 0.14 2.85 1.95
C ALA A 17 -1.07 2.06 2.49
N LEU A 18 -2.18 2.76 2.72
CA LEU A 18 -3.46 2.16 3.13
C LEU A 18 -4.50 2.45 2.04
N PHE A 19 -5.07 1.40 1.46
CA PHE A 19 -6.07 1.51 0.40
C PHE A 19 -7.44 1.06 0.90
N HIS A 20 -8.47 1.84 0.60
CA HIS A 20 -9.86 1.45 0.84
C HIS A 20 -10.33 0.50 -0.27
N LEU A 21 -10.86 -0.66 0.09
CA LEU A 21 -11.32 -1.66 -0.89
C LEU A 21 -12.67 -1.29 -1.51
N GLN A 22 -13.44 -0.40 -0.88
CA GLN A 22 -14.76 0.03 -1.35
C GLN A 22 -14.72 1.19 -2.36
N GLY A 23 -13.54 1.53 -2.90
CA GLY A 23 -13.39 2.62 -3.88
C GLY A 23 -13.66 4.02 -3.33
N SER A 24 -13.74 4.16 -2.01
CA SER A 24 -13.98 5.45 -1.37
C SER A 24 -12.78 6.37 -1.51
N VAL A 25 -12.99 7.52 -2.16
CA VAL A 25 -11.99 8.58 -2.23
C VAL A 25 -12.02 9.41 -0.95
N LYS A 26 -10.85 9.74 -0.41
CA LYS A 26 -10.74 10.65 0.74
C LYS A 26 -11.48 11.95 0.42
N THR A 27 -12.46 12.32 1.24
CA THR A 27 -13.32 13.50 1.04
C THR A 27 -12.54 14.80 0.87
N GLN A 28 -11.37 14.94 1.49
CA GLN A 28 -10.50 16.11 1.32
C GLN A 28 -9.93 16.28 -0.11
N ASN A 29 -9.86 15.20 -0.89
CA ASN A 29 -9.40 15.21 -2.28
C ASN A 29 -10.56 15.04 -3.28
N CYS A 30 -11.79 14.83 -2.81
CA CYS A 30 -12.96 14.67 -3.66
C CYS A 30 -13.51 16.04 -4.03
N ARG A 31 -13.23 16.50 -5.26
CA ARG A 31 -13.81 17.73 -5.80
C ARG A 31 -14.90 17.37 -6.81
N ILE A 32 -16.15 17.57 -6.40
CA ILE A 32 -17.32 17.39 -7.26
C ILE A 32 -17.53 18.70 -8.04
N TRP A 33 -17.59 18.62 -9.36
CA TRP A 33 -17.92 19.75 -10.21
C TRP A 33 -19.39 19.66 -10.63
N ALA A 34 -20.18 20.68 -10.32
CA ALA A 34 -21.58 20.79 -10.71
C ALA A 34 -21.88 22.23 -11.16
N ARG A 35 -22.87 22.40 -12.05
CA ARG A 35 -23.29 23.73 -12.55
C ARG A 35 -24.00 24.55 -11.49
N GLU A 36 -24.70 23.89 -10.57
CA GLU A 36 -25.37 24.46 -9.41
C GLU A 36 -24.85 23.76 -8.14
N ASN A 37 -24.92 24.42 -6.98
CA ASN A 37 -24.49 23.86 -5.70
C ASN A 37 -25.41 22.71 -5.29
N SER A 38 -25.11 21.49 -5.74
CA SER A 38 -25.70 20.29 -5.18
C SER A 38 -25.04 20.04 -3.84
N ILE A 39 -25.75 20.30 -2.73
CA ILE A 39 -25.36 19.82 -1.39
C ILE A 39 -25.57 18.30 -1.39
N GLN A 40 -24.71 17.58 -2.11
CA GLN A 40 -24.76 16.14 -2.22
C GLN A 40 -23.69 15.59 -1.28
N MET A 41 -24.09 15.32 -0.03
CA MET A 41 -23.26 14.55 0.89
C MET A 41 -23.41 13.07 0.56
N GLN A 42 -22.35 12.44 0.07
CA GLN A 42 -22.30 10.99 0.04
C GLN A 42 -21.89 10.46 1.42
N PRO A 43 -22.75 9.68 2.10
CA PRO A 43 -22.38 9.04 3.35
C PRO A 43 -21.24 8.06 3.10
N LEU A 44 -20.15 8.20 3.87
CA LEU A 44 -19.02 7.29 3.80
C LEU A 44 -19.08 6.30 4.98
N PRO A 45 -18.88 4.99 4.74
CA PRO A 45 -18.79 4.02 5.82
C PRO A 45 -17.64 4.39 6.77
N LEU A 46 -17.96 4.52 8.06
CA LEU A 46 -16.98 4.83 9.11
C LEU A 46 -15.91 3.73 9.20
N HIS A 47 -16.32 2.49 8.95
CA HIS A 47 -15.48 1.29 8.93
C HIS A 47 -15.49 0.65 7.54
N SER A 48 -14.95 1.36 6.54
CA SER A 48 -14.66 0.73 5.25
C SER A 48 -13.49 -0.23 5.39
N GLN A 49 -13.57 -1.36 4.68
CA GLN A 49 -12.50 -2.35 4.63
C GLN A 49 -11.27 -1.76 3.95
N LYS A 50 -10.08 -2.01 4.51
CA LYS A 50 -8.83 -1.45 4.01
C LYS A 50 -7.74 -2.51 3.98
N VAL A 51 -6.85 -2.38 3.00
CA VAL A 51 -5.63 -3.16 2.91
C VAL A 51 -4.43 -2.27 3.14
N THR A 52 -3.49 -2.77 3.96
CA THR A 52 -2.16 -2.16 4.05
C THR A 52 -1.29 -2.75 2.96
N VAL A 53 -0.59 -1.91 2.20
CA VAL A 53 0.40 -2.33 1.22
C VAL A 53 1.76 -1.78 1.62
N LEU A 54 2.76 -2.65 1.69
CA LEU A 54 4.16 -2.26 1.82
C LEU A 54 4.82 -2.44 0.46
N CYS A 55 5.51 -1.42 -0.03
CA CYS A 55 6.21 -1.47 -1.31
C CYS A 55 7.57 -0.78 -1.18
N GLY A 56 8.52 -1.16 -2.02
CA GLY A 56 9.77 -0.43 -2.14
C GLY A 56 10.27 -0.39 -3.57
N PHE A 57 11.28 0.44 -3.81
CA PHE A 57 11.93 0.52 -5.11
C PHE A 57 13.39 0.95 -4.98
N ARG A 58 14.19 0.49 -5.92
CA ARG A 58 15.51 1.03 -6.24
C ARG A 58 15.44 1.62 -7.65
N ALA A 59 16.47 2.34 -8.04
CA ALA A 59 16.54 2.89 -9.40
C ALA A 59 16.44 1.82 -10.51
N ALA A 60 16.82 0.57 -10.21
CA ALA A 60 16.82 -0.53 -11.17
C ALA A 60 15.54 -1.38 -11.19
N PHE A 61 14.77 -1.44 -10.09
CA PHE A 61 13.61 -2.32 -9.98
C PHE A 61 12.68 -1.94 -8.81
N ILE A 62 11.44 -2.45 -8.89
CA ILE A 62 10.45 -2.36 -7.82
C ILE A 62 10.52 -3.62 -6.97
N VAL A 63 10.56 -3.44 -5.65
CA VAL A 63 10.34 -4.49 -4.65
C VAL A 63 8.84 -4.47 -4.35
N GLY A 64 8.14 -5.48 -4.85
CA GLY A 64 6.70 -5.45 -5.12
C GLY A 64 5.77 -5.06 -3.97
N PRO A 65 4.46 -4.89 -4.27
CA PRO A 65 3.45 -4.63 -3.25
C PRO A 65 3.21 -5.90 -2.42
N PHE A 66 3.55 -5.82 -1.14
CA PHE A 66 3.18 -6.82 -0.13
C PHE A 66 1.87 -6.40 0.51
N PHE A 67 0.81 -7.15 0.21
CA PHE A 67 -0.50 -6.98 0.83
C PHE A 67 -0.48 -7.57 2.22
N LEU A 68 -0.79 -6.74 3.19
CA LEU A 68 -0.88 -7.10 4.59
C LEU A 68 -2.35 -7.11 4.98
N GLU A 69 -2.90 -8.33 4.99
CA GLU A 69 -4.27 -8.63 5.41
C GLU A 69 -4.25 -9.75 6.46
N GLU A 70 -5.19 -9.70 7.39
CA GLU A 70 -5.42 -10.78 8.35
C GLU A 70 -6.87 -11.24 8.23
N ILE A 71 -7.11 -12.55 8.16
CA ILE A 71 -8.47 -13.09 8.00
C ILE A 71 -9.12 -13.09 9.39
N GLY A 72 -10.01 -12.12 9.62
CA GLY A 72 -10.88 -12.10 10.78
C GLY A 72 -12.17 -12.88 10.55
N PRO A 73 -12.98 -13.10 11.59
CA PRO A 73 -14.25 -13.83 11.49
C PRO A 73 -15.27 -13.16 10.55
N SER A 74 -15.10 -11.88 10.22
CA SER A 74 -15.97 -11.11 9.32
C SER A 74 -15.30 -10.74 7.98
N GLY A 75 -14.17 -11.37 7.64
CA GLY A 75 -13.41 -11.09 6.42
C GLY A 75 -12.04 -10.43 6.66
N PRO A 76 -11.36 -9.97 5.59
CA PRO A 76 -10.03 -9.37 5.69
C PRO A 76 -10.01 -8.10 6.56
N VAL A 77 -9.19 -8.11 7.59
CA VAL A 77 -8.95 -7.01 8.52
C VAL A 77 -7.61 -6.36 8.20
N THR A 78 -7.58 -5.03 8.26
CA THR A 78 -6.34 -4.26 8.14
C THR A 78 -5.38 -4.67 9.24
N CYS A 79 -4.22 -5.20 8.86
CA CYS A 79 -3.23 -5.61 9.84
C CYS A 79 -2.05 -4.63 9.90
N ALA A 80 -1.49 -4.44 11.09
CA ALA A 80 -0.37 -3.53 11.30
C ALA A 80 0.93 -4.11 10.72
N VAL A 81 1.82 -3.25 10.21
CA VAL A 81 3.19 -3.69 9.89
C VAL A 81 3.88 -3.84 11.24
N ASN A 82 4.29 -5.06 11.59
CA ASN A 82 5.10 -5.35 12.77
C ASN A 82 6.55 -5.65 12.35
N GLY A 83 7.46 -5.79 13.32
CA GLY A 83 8.89 -6.04 13.05
C GLY A 83 9.12 -7.28 12.19
N THR A 84 8.43 -8.38 12.46
CA THR A 84 8.60 -9.64 11.71
C THR A 84 8.17 -9.53 10.25
N ARG A 85 7.11 -8.76 9.96
CA ARG A 85 6.66 -8.47 8.58
C ARG A 85 7.66 -7.58 7.84
N TYR A 86 8.27 -6.62 8.55
CA TYR A 86 9.30 -5.75 7.96
C TYR A 86 10.60 -6.52 7.68
N GLU A 87 11.01 -7.41 8.57
CA GLU A 87 12.14 -8.30 8.35
C GLU A 87 11.93 -9.22 7.16
N SER A 88 10.70 -9.73 7.00
CA SER A 88 10.33 -10.56 5.84
C SER A 88 10.45 -9.78 4.53
N PHE A 89 10.08 -8.50 4.53
CA PHE A 89 10.28 -7.59 3.40
C PHE A 89 11.76 -7.29 3.12
N ALA A 90 12.56 -7.10 4.16
CA ALA A 90 13.97 -6.74 4.05
C ALA A 90 14.89 -7.90 3.64
N LYS A 91 14.39 -9.15 3.68
CA LYS A 91 15.16 -10.31 3.21
C LYS A 91 15.29 -10.26 1.69
N PRO A 92 16.49 -10.54 1.13
CA PRO A 92 16.67 -10.64 -0.31
C PRO A 92 15.69 -11.66 -0.87
N ALA A 93 14.85 -11.25 -1.81
CA ALA A 93 14.04 -12.19 -2.57
C ALA A 93 14.99 -13.07 -3.38
N HIS A 94 15.30 -14.26 -2.87
CA HIS A 94 15.81 -15.33 -3.72
C HIS A 94 14.70 -15.66 -4.71
N SER A 95 14.73 -15.03 -5.90
CA SER A 95 13.92 -15.39 -7.06
C SER A 95 12.54 -15.96 -6.72
N SER A 96 11.67 -15.15 -6.12
CA SER A 96 10.27 -15.50 -6.04
C SER A 96 9.56 -14.51 -6.95
N THR A 97 9.30 -14.97 -8.18
CA THR A 97 8.07 -14.60 -8.89
C THR A 97 6.98 -14.47 -7.83
N ALA A 98 6.48 -13.26 -7.62
CA ALA A 98 5.30 -13.08 -6.78
C ALA A 98 4.18 -13.79 -7.52
N THR A 99 3.99 -15.08 -7.24
CA THR A 99 2.74 -15.77 -7.50
C THR A 99 1.74 -15.03 -6.66
N VAL A 100 1.01 -14.15 -7.34
CA VAL A 100 -0.30 -13.69 -6.91
C VAL A 100 -1.09 -14.96 -6.62
N GLN A 101 -1.16 -15.36 -5.36
CA GLN A 101 -2.17 -16.33 -4.95
C GLN A 101 -3.47 -15.54 -4.90
N MET A 102 -4.10 -15.40 -6.08
CA MET A 102 -5.52 -15.10 -6.17
C MET A 102 -6.21 -16.30 -5.52
N CYS A 103 -6.53 -16.21 -4.23
CA CYS A 103 -7.53 -17.10 -3.65
C CYS A 103 -8.87 -16.68 -4.27
N GLY A 104 -9.37 -17.51 -5.19
CA GLY A 104 -10.78 -17.50 -5.60
C GLY A 104 -11.69 -18.09 -4.53
#